data_AF-K1S5I3-F1
#
_entry.id   AF-K1S5I3-F1
#
_cell.length_a   1.000
_cell.length_b   1.000
_cell.length_c   1.000
_cell.angle_alpha   90.00
_cell.angle_beta   90.00
_cell.angle_gamma   90.00
#
_symmetry.space_group_name_H-M   'P 1'
#
loop_
_entity.id
_entity.type
_entity.pdbx_description
1 polymer ?
#
loop_
_entity_poly.entity_id
_entity_poly.type
_entity_poly.pdbx_seq_one_letter_code
_entity_poly.pdbx_strand_id
1 'polypeptide(L)'
;FQLRDEYPHLKDSLSIGMLDLLARSQLGVGFNRPEEAAPALDSLLLLHQDALGAESTLSMAALRAMNLLNLELYAPAGAAGGDLVRALEGSLPFESCFGLVFIERVGKALSDVPAPRLERPDRTVTVPMRYDAVDRGHHYYIPVEVNGLERDFIFDTGCSFGCFVSERYAEEVGLTIVADSIPVSGMTVGFVKLAVADSLRVGEMVYHHPFFLV
;
A
#
# COMPACT_ATOMS: atom_id res chain seq x y z
N PHE A 1 2.55 19.73 7.48
CA PHE A 1 1.52 18.93 8.19
C PHE A 1 1.57 19.35 9.65
N GLN A 2 0.58 20.11 10.12
CA GLN A 2 0.62 20.72 11.46
C GLN A 2 0.80 19.69 12.58
N LEU A 3 0.18 18.50 12.47
CA LEU A 3 0.34 17.43 13.45
C LEU A 3 1.80 17.01 13.66
N ARG A 4 2.60 16.90 12.59
CA ARG A 4 4.02 16.53 12.67
C ARG A 4 4.83 17.56 13.44
N ASP A 5 4.52 18.83 13.24
CA ASP A 5 5.31 19.93 13.77
C ASP A 5 4.93 20.20 15.25
N GLU A 6 3.66 20.02 15.61
CA GLU A 6 3.16 20.23 16.99
C GLU A 6 3.36 19.01 17.91
N TYR A 7 3.27 17.79 17.38
CA TYR A 7 3.28 16.57 18.19
C TYR A 7 4.52 16.42 19.10
N PRO A 8 5.77 16.67 18.66
CA PRO A 8 6.94 16.57 19.55
C PRO A 8 6.90 17.52 20.75
N HIS A 9 6.21 18.66 20.62
CA HIS A 9 6.07 19.68 21.65
C HIS A 9 4.90 19.38 22.60
N LEU A 10 3.87 18.71 22.09
CA LEU A 10 2.64 18.43 22.82
C LEU A 10 2.57 17.01 23.37
N LYS A 11 3.42 16.08 22.93
CA LYS A 11 3.34 14.66 23.31
C LYS A 11 3.33 14.43 24.83
N ASP A 12 4.11 15.21 25.58
CA ASP A 12 4.21 15.11 27.04
C ASP A 12 3.03 15.81 27.76
N SER A 13 2.26 16.61 27.02
CA SER A 13 1.05 17.33 27.46
C SER A 13 -0.26 16.67 27.00
N LEU A 14 -0.20 15.68 26.09
CA LEU A 14 -1.34 14.88 25.67
C LEU A 14 -1.75 13.96 26.83
N SER A 15 -2.61 14.47 27.71
CA SER A 15 -3.07 13.80 28.93
C SER A 15 -3.98 12.57 28.70
N ILE A 16 -3.94 11.91 27.55
CA ILE A 16 -4.74 10.72 27.28
C ILE A 16 -3.88 9.77 26.44
N GLY A 17 -3.40 8.67 27.03
CA GLY A 17 -2.53 7.70 26.34
C GLY A 17 -3.10 7.19 25.00
N MET A 18 -4.43 7.13 24.87
CA MET A 18 -5.10 6.84 23.59
C MET A 18 -4.81 7.88 22.49
N LEU A 19 -4.78 9.18 22.82
CA LEU A 19 -4.50 10.23 21.83
C LEU A 19 -3.05 10.21 21.35
N ASP A 20 -2.11 9.87 22.24
CA ASP A 20 -0.71 9.65 21.85
C ASP A 20 -0.60 8.51 20.83
N LEU A 21 -1.23 7.36 21.13
CA LEU A 21 -1.22 6.21 20.25
C LEU A 21 -1.91 6.50 18.91
N LEU A 22 -3.00 7.27 18.90
CA LEU A 22 -3.65 7.75 17.67
C LEU A 22 -2.72 8.64 16.85
N ALA A 23 -2.04 9.61 17.48
CA ALA A 23 -1.12 10.49 16.76
C ALA A 23 0.05 9.70 16.16
N ARG A 24 0.63 8.76 16.92
CA ARG A 24 1.75 7.92 16.45
C ARG A 24 1.35 7.01 15.31
N SER A 25 0.19 6.37 15.37
CA SER A 25 -0.28 5.52 14.28
C SER A 25 -0.50 6.32 12.99
N GLN A 26 -1.14 7.49 13.09
CA GLN A 26 -1.41 8.35 11.93
C GLN A 26 -0.13 8.95 11.34
N LEU A 27 0.81 9.40 12.17
CA LEU A 27 2.10 9.91 11.71
C LEU A 27 2.94 8.80 11.06
N GLY A 28 3.00 7.62 11.67
CA GLY A 28 3.73 6.49 11.11
C GLY A 28 3.18 6.08 9.74
N VAL A 29 1.86 5.91 9.61
CA VAL A 29 1.24 5.59 8.31
C VAL A 29 1.43 6.73 7.30
N GLY A 30 1.12 7.97 7.69
CA GLY A 30 1.14 9.13 6.79
C GLY A 30 2.53 9.50 6.26
N PHE A 31 3.61 9.10 6.97
CA PHE A 31 4.99 9.33 6.55
C PHE A 31 5.72 8.06 6.10
N ASN A 32 4.98 6.99 5.77
CA ASN A 32 5.53 5.73 5.28
C ASN A 32 6.58 5.11 6.22
N ARG A 33 6.24 5.05 7.51
CA ARG A 33 7.00 4.41 8.60
C ARG A 33 6.13 3.35 9.28
N PRO A 34 5.76 2.28 8.55
CA PRO A 34 4.81 1.30 9.06
C PRO A 34 5.31 0.58 10.31
N GLU A 35 6.63 0.47 10.51
CA GLU A 35 7.28 -0.06 11.70
C GLU A 35 7.06 0.82 12.94
N GLU A 36 7.03 2.15 12.77
CA GLU A 36 6.72 3.08 13.87
C GLU A 36 5.22 3.07 14.20
N ALA A 37 4.36 2.85 13.20
CA ALA A 37 2.90 2.81 13.36
C ALA A 37 2.41 1.52 14.04
N ALA A 38 3.02 0.38 13.73
CA ALA A 38 2.57 -0.95 14.17
C ALA A 38 2.31 -1.07 15.68
N PRO A 39 3.27 -0.75 16.59
CA PRO A 39 3.03 -0.90 18.03
C PRO A 39 1.94 0.02 18.56
N ALA A 40 1.74 1.19 17.93
CA ALA A 40 0.68 2.12 18.32
C ALA A 40 -0.70 1.60 17.92
N LEU A 41 -0.82 1.03 16.71
CA LEU A 41 -2.05 0.38 16.24
C LEU A 41 -2.41 -0.86 17.08
N ASP A 42 -1.42 -1.69 17.41
CA ASP A 42 -1.61 -2.84 18.30
C ASP A 42 -2.12 -2.41 19.68
N SER A 43 -1.52 -1.36 20.27
CA SER A 43 -1.90 -0.87 21.60
C SER A 43 -3.30 -0.25 21.60
N LEU A 44 -3.69 0.48 20.55
CA LEU A 44 -5.05 1.02 20.42
C LEU A 44 -6.10 -0.08 20.41
N LEU A 45 -5.89 -1.08 19.58
CA LEU A 45 -6.82 -2.21 19.46
C LEU A 45 -6.78 -3.11 20.69
N LEU A 46 -5.69 -3.17 21.44
CA LEU A 46 -5.65 -3.99 22.66
C LEU A 46 -6.29 -3.28 23.85
N LEU A 47 -6.09 -1.97 24.01
CA LEU A 47 -6.35 -1.26 25.27
C LEU A 47 -7.51 -0.26 25.20
N HIS A 48 -7.95 0.13 24.00
CA HIS A 48 -8.82 1.30 23.83
C HIS A 48 -10.04 1.09 22.94
N GLN A 49 -10.41 -0.16 22.59
CA GLN A 49 -11.59 -0.43 21.74
C GLN A 49 -12.88 0.19 22.29
N ASP A 50 -13.15 0.04 23.59
CA ASP A 50 -14.35 0.58 24.24
C ASP A 50 -14.41 2.11 24.15
N ALA A 51 -13.26 2.77 24.31
CA ALA A 51 -13.16 4.23 24.25
C ALA A 51 -13.22 4.77 22.81
N LEU A 52 -12.73 4.01 21.84
CA LEU A 52 -12.81 4.32 20.41
C LEU A 52 -14.24 4.15 19.86
N GLY A 53 -14.99 3.21 20.44
CA GLY A 53 -16.25 2.74 19.89
C GLY A 53 -16.06 1.84 18.67
N ALA A 54 -17.14 1.20 18.24
CA ALA A 54 -17.09 0.14 17.23
C ALA A 54 -16.57 0.62 15.86
N GLU A 55 -17.05 1.78 15.38
CA GLU A 55 -16.67 2.32 14.05
C GLU A 55 -15.18 2.70 13.98
N SER A 56 -14.69 3.41 14.99
CA SER A 56 -13.27 3.80 15.05
C SER A 56 -12.37 2.58 15.28
N THR A 57 -12.81 1.61 16.07
CA THR A 57 -12.10 0.34 16.27
C THR A 57 -11.96 -0.42 14.95
N LEU A 58 -13.04 -0.53 14.18
CA LEU A 58 -13.03 -1.14 12.85
C LEU A 58 -12.07 -0.40 11.90
N SER A 59 -12.11 0.94 11.90
CA SER A 59 -11.21 1.76 11.09
C SER A 59 -9.73 1.55 11.47
N MET A 60 -9.42 1.47 12.77
CA MET A 60 -8.06 1.18 13.24
C MET A 60 -7.61 -0.25 12.89
N ALA A 61 -8.53 -1.23 12.94
CA ALA A 61 -8.25 -2.60 12.52
C ALA A 61 -7.97 -2.70 11.02
N ALA A 62 -8.73 -1.97 10.18
CA ALA A 62 -8.48 -1.86 8.75
C ALA A 62 -7.11 -1.21 8.47
N LEU A 63 -6.79 -0.12 9.18
CA LEU A 63 -5.50 0.57 9.07
C LEU A 63 -4.34 -0.35 9.46
N ARG A 64 -4.50 -1.15 10.53
CA ARG A 64 -3.54 -2.17 10.93
C ARG A 64 -3.36 -3.25 9.87
N ALA A 65 -4.46 -3.75 9.28
CA ALA A 65 -4.38 -4.77 8.24
C ALA A 65 -3.62 -4.26 7.00
N MET A 66 -3.84 -3.01 6.59
CA MET A 66 -3.05 -2.36 5.53
C MET A 66 -1.58 -2.17 5.96
N ASN A 67 -1.33 -1.77 7.21
CA ASN A 67 0.02 -1.60 7.72
C ASN A 67 0.82 -2.92 7.69
N LEU A 68 0.16 -4.07 7.89
CA LEU A 68 0.78 -5.39 7.72
C LEU A 68 1.21 -5.65 6.27
N LEU A 69 0.43 -5.23 5.26
CA LEU A 69 0.85 -5.30 3.85
C LEU A 69 2.10 -4.44 3.59
N ASN A 70 2.13 -3.22 4.14
CA ASN A 70 3.28 -2.32 4.00
C ASN A 70 4.54 -2.81 4.74
N LEU A 71 4.37 -3.67 5.75
CA LEU A 71 5.45 -4.40 6.42
C LEU A 71 5.82 -5.73 5.72
N GLU A 72 5.22 -6.00 4.56
CA GLU A 72 5.47 -7.23 3.78
C GLU A 72 5.03 -8.51 4.54
N LEU A 73 4.20 -8.35 5.57
CA LEU A 73 3.61 -9.44 6.36
C LEU A 73 2.31 -9.90 5.69
N TYR A 74 2.44 -10.45 4.48
CA TYR A 74 1.31 -10.73 3.58
C TYR A 74 0.29 -11.71 4.16
N ALA A 75 0.72 -12.85 4.68
CA ALA A 75 -0.20 -13.84 5.25
C ALA A 75 -0.98 -13.29 6.47
N PRO A 76 -0.33 -12.66 7.47
CA PRO A 76 -1.05 -11.95 8.55
C PRO A 76 -2.01 -10.87 8.04
N ALA A 77 -1.61 -10.09 7.04
CA ALA A 77 -2.46 -9.06 6.46
C ALA A 77 -3.71 -9.66 5.80
N GLY A 78 -3.54 -10.70 4.99
CA GLY A 78 -4.62 -11.39 4.31
C GLY A 78 -5.62 -12.01 5.28
N ALA A 79 -5.12 -12.59 6.38
CA ALA A 79 -5.95 -13.11 7.46
C ALA A 79 -6.77 -11.99 8.13
N ALA A 80 -6.11 -10.90 8.53
CA ALA A 80 -6.76 -9.76 9.17
C ALA A 80 -7.81 -9.10 8.27
N GLY A 81 -7.51 -8.90 6.98
CA GLY A 81 -8.48 -8.40 6.00
C GLY A 81 -9.69 -9.32 5.88
N GLY A 82 -9.47 -10.63 5.77
CA GLY A 82 -10.55 -11.62 5.70
C GLY A 82 -11.41 -11.71 6.96
N ASP A 83 -10.82 -11.55 8.15
CA ASP A 83 -11.57 -11.46 9.41
C ASP A 83 -12.51 -10.24 9.40
N LEU A 84 -12.03 -9.08 8.94
CA LEU A 84 -12.83 -7.86 8.86
C LEU A 84 -13.95 -7.98 7.82
N VAL A 85 -13.67 -8.57 6.66
CA VAL A 85 -14.70 -8.85 5.63
C VAL A 85 -15.80 -9.73 6.20
N ARG A 86 -15.45 -10.83 6.91
CA ARG A 86 -16.43 -11.71 7.57
C ARG A 86 -17.22 -10.99 8.65
N ALA A 87 -16.56 -10.13 9.44
CA ALA A 87 -17.24 -9.38 10.52
C ALA A 87 -18.29 -8.40 9.98
N LEU A 88 -18.15 -7.93 8.74
CA LEU A 88 -19.07 -6.99 8.10
C LEU A 88 -20.04 -7.65 7.11
N GLU A 89 -19.93 -8.96 6.92
CA GLU A 89 -20.77 -9.71 6.00
C GLU A 89 -22.26 -9.56 6.38
N GLY A 90 -23.10 -9.22 5.40
CA GLY A 90 -24.53 -8.97 5.60
C GLY A 90 -24.87 -7.66 6.31
N SER A 91 -23.89 -6.93 6.86
CA SER A 91 -24.09 -5.63 7.52
C SER A 91 -23.87 -4.45 6.57
N LEU A 92 -23.00 -4.60 5.57
CA LEU A 92 -22.70 -3.58 4.57
C LEU A 92 -22.79 -4.15 3.15
N PRO A 93 -23.09 -3.33 2.13
CA PRO A 93 -22.92 -3.72 0.74
C PRO A 93 -21.48 -4.13 0.44
N PHE A 94 -21.29 -5.10 -0.45
CA PHE A 94 -19.97 -5.63 -0.80
C PHE A 94 -19.00 -4.52 -1.24
N GLU A 95 -19.49 -3.54 -1.99
CA GLU A 95 -18.77 -2.36 -2.46
C GLU A 95 -18.16 -1.53 -1.34
N SER A 96 -18.83 -1.48 -0.18
CA SER A 96 -18.33 -0.76 0.99
C SER A 96 -17.14 -1.47 1.65
N CYS A 97 -16.94 -2.76 1.36
CA CYS A 97 -15.86 -3.57 1.89
C CYS A 97 -14.66 -3.70 0.94
N PHE A 98 -14.65 -3.00 -0.21
CA PHE A 98 -13.62 -3.18 -1.25
C PHE A 98 -12.19 -3.02 -0.73
N GLY A 99 -11.92 -2.03 0.11
CA GLY A 99 -10.59 -1.84 0.71
C GLY A 99 -10.17 -3.03 1.60
N LEU A 100 -11.10 -3.68 2.28
CA LEU A 100 -10.83 -4.84 3.13
C LEU A 100 -10.63 -6.11 2.30
N VAL A 101 -11.45 -6.29 1.27
CA VAL A 101 -11.33 -7.39 0.31
C VAL A 101 -10.02 -7.26 -0.49
N PHE A 102 -9.59 -6.04 -0.80
CA PHE A 102 -8.28 -5.77 -1.38
C PHE A 102 -7.17 -6.29 -0.48
N ILE A 103 -7.17 -5.91 0.81
CA ILE A 103 -6.15 -6.36 1.77
C ILE A 103 -6.15 -7.89 1.89
N GLU A 104 -7.33 -8.49 2.01
CA GLU A 104 -7.51 -9.94 2.07
C GLU A 104 -6.89 -10.64 0.86
N ARG A 105 -7.28 -10.24 -0.35
CA ARG A 105 -6.90 -10.94 -1.59
C ARG A 105 -5.43 -10.72 -1.92
N VAL A 106 -4.91 -9.50 -1.76
CA VAL A 106 -3.48 -9.20 -1.96
C VAL A 106 -2.63 -9.96 -0.94
N GLY A 107 -2.99 -9.92 0.35
CA GLY A 107 -2.25 -10.63 1.39
C GLY A 107 -2.23 -12.15 1.19
N LYS A 108 -3.34 -12.74 0.73
CA LYS A 108 -3.39 -14.16 0.35
C LYS A 108 -2.51 -14.46 -0.87
N ALA A 109 -2.65 -13.66 -1.93
CA ALA A 109 -1.95 -13.89 -3.19
C ALA A 109 -0.41 -13.78 -3.06
N LEU A 110 0.06 -12.86 -2.20
CA LEU A 110 1.49 -12.64 -1.98
C LEU A 110 2.07 -13.46 -0.82
N SER A 111 1.27 -14.29 -0.14
CA SER A 111 1.71 -15.03 1.07
C SER A 111 2.93 -15.94 0.84
N ASP A 112 3.07 -16.49 -0.36
CA ASP A 112 4.20 -17.33 -0.78
C ASP A 112 5.18 -16.60 -1.71
N VAL A 113 4.99 -15.30 -1.93
CA VAL A 113 5.86 -14.46 -2.76
C VAL A 113 6.95 -13.83 -1.89
N PRO A 114 8.23 -13.86 -2.28
CA PRO A 114 9.28 -13.18 -1.54
C PRO A 114 9.00 -11.68 -1.36
N ALA A 115 9.35 -11.15 -0.19
CA ALA A 115 9.24 -9.72 0.08
C ALA A 115 10.06 -8.90 -0.94
N PRO A 116 9.53 -7.75 -1.41
CA PRO A 116 10.26 -6.87 -2.28
C PRO A 116 11.53 -6.34 -1.63
N ARG A 117 12.56 -6.06 -2.43
CA ARG A 117 13.81 -5.49 -1.92
C ARG A 117 14.38 -4.49 -2.90
N LEU A 118 14.72 -3.31 -2.39
CA LEU A 118 15.45 -2.31 -3.16
C LEU A 118 16.96 -2.52 -3.03
N GLU A 119 17.62 -2.67 -4.17
CA GLU A 119 19.06 -2.58 -4.32
C GLU A 119 19.39 -1.28 -5.06
N ARG A 120 20.26 -0.45 -4.47
CA ARG A 120 20.74 0.79 -5.09
C ARG A 120 22.18 1.06 -4.68
N PRO A 121 22.98 1.72 -5.53
CA PRO A 121 24.33 2.11 -5.15
C PRO A 121 24.31 3.16 -4.02
N ASP A 122 25.36 3.19 -3.20
CA ASP A 122 25.55 4.19 -2.14
C ASP A 122 26.06 5.53 -2.72
N ARG A 123 25.24 6.10 -3.61
CA ARG A 123 25.41 7.43 -4.20
C ARG A 123 24.09 7.89 -4.79
N THR A 124 24.07 9.15 -5.23
CA THR A 124 22.97 9.66 -6.03
C THR A 124 22.86 8.88 -7.34
N VAL A 125 21.64 8.41 -7.64
CA VAL A 125 21.24 7.87 -8.94
C VAL A 125 20.43 8.95 -9.64
N THR A 126 20.82 9.31 -10.86
CA THR A 126 20.08 10.26 -11.69
C THR A 126 19.30 9.48 -12.73
N VAL A 127 17.98 9.62 -12.73
CA VAL A 127 17.08 9.00 -13.70
C VAL A 127 16.58 10.12 -14.63
N PRO A 128 16.71 9.98 -15.96
CA PRO A 128 16.14 10.96 -16.86
C PRO A 128 14.62 10.95 -16.73
N MET A 129 14.03 12.13 -16.66
CA MET A 129 12.58 12.30 -16.60
C MET A 129 12.12 13.05 -17.84
N ARG A 130 11.12 12.50 -18.52
CA ARG A 130 10.46 13.15 -19.65
C ARG A 130 9.17 13.80 -19.18
N TYR A 131 8.83 14.94 -19.75
CA TYR A 131 7.65 15.71 -19.40
C TYR A 131 6.86 16.01 -20.65
N ASP A 132 5.58 15.63 -20.66
CA ASP A 132 4.68 15.94 -21.76
C ASP A 132 3.41 16.64 -21.26
N ALA A 133 2.90 17.53 -22.10
CA ALA A 133 1.50 17.94 -22.02
C ALA A 133 0.61 16.84 -22.60
N VAL A 134 -0.45 16.50 -21.88
CA VAL A 134 -1.53 15.60 -22.30
C VAL A 134 -2.85 16.36 -22.31
N ASP A 135 -3.92 15.78 -22.85
CA ASP A 135 -5.24 16.45 -22.96
C ASP A 135 -5.71 17.11 -21.66
N ARG A 136 -5.42 16.50 -20.51
CA ARG A 136 -5.69 17.04 -19.19
C ARG A 136 -4.43 17.05 -18.32
N GLY A 137 -3.70 18.17 -18.39
CA GLY A 137 -2.56 18.43 -17.51
C GLY A 137 -1.25 17.90 -18.10
N HIS A 138 -0.43 17.31 -17.24
CA HIS A 138 0.93 16.94 -17.58
C HIS A 138 1.30 15.58 -16.99
N HIS A 139 2.03 14.80 -17.76
CA HIS A 139 2.61 13.55 -17.30
C HIS A 139 4.12 13.69 -17.21
N TYR A 140 4.67 13.13 -16.14
CA TYR A 140 6.07 12.87 -15.98
C TYR A 140 6.30 11.40 -16.27
N TYR A 141 7.27 11.09 -17.12
CA TYR A 141 7.63 9.73 -17.47
C TYR A 141 9.05 9.43 -17.03
N ILE A 142 9.28 8.21 -16.58
CA ILE A 142 10.59 7.66 -16.25
C ILE A 142 10.81 6.35 -17.00
N PRO A 143 12.03 6.07 -17.50
CA PRO A 143 12.33 4.78 -18.09
C PRO A 143 12.39 3.71 -16.99
N VAL A 144 11.68 2.62 -17.24
CA VAL A 144 11.60 1.47 -16.37
C VAL A 144 11.84 0.21 -17.20
N GLU A 145 12.77 -0.63 -16.75
CA GLU A 145 13.04 -1.93 -17.36
C GLU A 145 12.38 -3.03 -16.53
N VAL A 146 11.58 -3.87 -17.17
CA VAL A 146 11.03 -5.09 -16.56
C VAL A 146 11.40 -6.26 -17.45
N ASN A 147 12.04 -7.29 -16.87
CA ASN A 147 12.50 -8.48 -17.58
C ASN A 147 13.27 -8.18 -18.89
N GLY A 148 14.13 -7.15 -18.86
CA GLY A 148 14.98 -6.75 -19.99
C GLY A 148 14.29 -5.86 -21.04
N LEU A 149 13.02 -5.48 -20.85
CA LEU A 149 12.31 -4.56 -21.73
C LEU A 149 12.12 -3.19 -21.06
N GLU A 150 12.71 -2.15 -21.65
CA GLU A 150 12.53 -0.77 -21.21
C GLU A 150 11.27 -0.12 -21.82
N ARG A 151 10.47 0.53 -20.96
CA ARG A 151 9.33 1.38 -21.34
C ARG A 151 9.25 2.61 -20.43
N ASP A 152 8.62 3.65 -20.94
CA ASP A 152 8.29 4.84 -20.17
C ASP A 152 7.07 4.55 -19.28
N PHE A 153 7.22 4.73 -17.97
CA PHE A 153 6.15 4.63 -16.98
C PHE A 153 5.75 6.04 -16.54
N ILE A 154 4.47 6.26 -16.28
CA ILE A 154 4.01 7.50 -15.65
C ILE A 154 4.47 7.51 -14.20
N PHE A 155 5.17 8.56 -13.79
CA PHE A 155 5.52 8.80 -12.40
C PHE A 155 4.32 9.42 -11.66
N ASP A 156 3.48 8.55 -11.09
CA ASP A 156 2.22 8.91 -10.45
C ASP A 156 2.32 8.83 -8.91
N THR A 157 2.45 9.98 -8.26
CA THR A 157 2.47 10.07 -6.78
C THR A 157 1.10 9.80 -6.15
N GLY A 158 0.02 9.73 -6.94
CA GLY A 158 -1.34 9.41 -6.50
C GLY A 158 -1.64 7.91 -6.50
N CYS A 159 -0.79 7.08 -7.09
CA CYS A 159 -0.93 5.63 -7.09
C CYS A 159 -0.27 5.05 -5.83
N SER A 160 -1.07 4.81 -4.79
CA SER A 160 -0.58 4.46 -3.45
C SER A 160 -0.16 3.00 -3.27
N PHE A 161 -0.56 2.08 -4.15
CA PHE A 161 -0.24 0.66 -4.01
C PHE A 161 0.00 -0.01 -5.36
N GLY A 162 1.22 -0.54 -5.55
CA GLY A 162 1.61 -1.26 -6.76
C GLY A 162 1.77 -0.36 -7.99
N CYS A 163 2.07 -1.00 -9.11
CA CYS A 163 2.19 -0.36 -10.42
C CYS A 163 1.13 -0.89 -11.37
N PHE A 164 0.32 0.00 -11.94
CA PHE A 164 -0.69 -0.37 -12.93
C PHE A 164 -0.06 -0.54 -14.31
N VAL A 165 -0.36 -1.65 -14.97
CA VAL A 165 0.07 -1.94 -16.33
C VAL A 165 -1.06 -2.56 -17.12
N SER A 166 -1.07 -2.42 -18.45
CA SER A 166 -2.05 -3.10 -19.28
C SER A 166 -1.77 -4.61 -19.37
N GLU A 167 -2.81 -5.43 -19.56
CA GLU A 167 -2.68 -6.87 -19.84
C GLU A 167 -1.72 -7.18 -21.00
N ARG A 168 -1.80 -6.41 -22.10
CA ARG A 168 -0.87 -6.54 -23.24
C ARG A 168 0.60 -6.36 -22.81
N TYR A 169 0.87 -5.40 -21.93
CA TYR A 169 2.23 -5.17 -21.43
C TYR A 169 2.67 -6.30 -20.50
N ALA A 170 1.78 -6.74 -19.61
CA ALA A 170 2.06 -7.85 -18.70
C ALA A 170 2.47 -9.12 -19.46
N GLU A 171 1.78 -9.43 -20.57
CA GLU A 171 2.15 -10.51 -21.49
C GLU A 171 3.48 -10.24 -22.19
N GLU A 172 3.69 -9.02 -22.69
CA GLU A 172 4.90 -8.61 -23.43
C GLU A 172 6.18 -8.77 -22.60
N VAL A 173 6.14 -8.44 -21.31
CA VAL A 173 7.30 -8.59 -20.39
C VAL A 173 7.28 -9.89 -19.60
N GLY A 174 6.29 -10.76 -19.79
CA GLY A 174 6.21 -12.06 -19.11
C GLY A 174 5.99 -11.96 -17.60
N LEU A 175 5.08 -11.10 -17.13
CA LEU A 175 4.67 -11.08 -15.72
C LEU A 175 3.95 -12.38 -15.35
N THR A 176 4.14 -12.84 -14.11
CA THR A 176 3.42 -14.00 -13.58
C THR A 176 2.17 -13.55 -12.84
N ILE A 177 0.98 -13.89 -13.34
CA ILE A 177 -0.28 -13.64 -12.63
C ILE A 177 -0.37 -14.57 -11.42
N VAL A 178 -0.56 -13.99 -10.23
CA VAL A 178 -0.67 -14.72 -8.94
C VAL A 178 -2.09 -14.67 -8.37
N ALA A 179 -2.90 -13.70 -8.80
CA ALA A 179 -4.32 -13.65 -8.47
C ALA A 179 -5.11 -12.86 -9.52
N ASP A 180 -6.42 -13.07 -9.53
CA ASP A 180 -7.37 -12.33 -10.34
C ASP A 180 -8.41 -11.66 -9.41
N SER A 181 -9.16 -10.73 -9.97
CA SER A 181 -10.32 -10.10 -9.34
C SER A 181 -9.95 -9.36 -8.06
N ILE A 182 -8.82 -8.67 -8.02
CA ILE A 182 -8.49 -7.75 -6.93
C ILE A 182 -9.36 -6.49 -7.09
N PRO A 183 -10.23 -6.16 -6.12
CA PRO A 183 -11.04 -4.95 -6.22
C PRO A 183 -10.15 -3.72 -6.01
N VAL A 184 -10.20 -2.79 -6.95
CA VAL A 184 -9.51 -1.49 -6.84
C VAL A 184 -10.51 -0.36 -6.99
N SER A 185 -10.29 0.72 -6.22
CA SER A 185 -11.09 1.93 -6.31
C SER A 185 -10.19 3.13 -6.58
N GLY A 186 -10.61 3.96 -7.54
CA GLY A 186 -9.97 5.22 -7.91
C GLY A 186 -11.01 6.16 -8.51
N MET A 187 -10.77 6.68 -9.72
CA MET A 187 -11.82 7.41 -10.46
C MET A 187 -13.00 6.52 -10.86
N THR A 188 -12.75 5.23 -11.00
CA THR A 188 -13.76 4.18 -11.21
C THR A 188 -13.48 3.01 -10.26
N VAL A 189 -14.51 2.20 -10.04
CA VAL A 189 -14.41 0.96 -9.27
C VAL A 189 -14.30 -0.19 -10.26
N GLY A 190 -13.34 -1.09 -10.06
CA GLY A 190 -13.07 -2.18 -10.97
C GLY A 190 -12.30 -3.33 -10.34
N PHE A 191 -12.01 -4.34 -11.15
CA PHE A 191 -11.24 -5.51 -10.76
C PHE A 191 -10.00 -5.62 -11.65
N VAL A 192 -8.88 -5.95 -11.04
CA VAL A 192 -7.58 -6.14 -11.72
C VAL A 192 -6.99 -7.50 -11.36
N LYS A 193 -6.04 -7.96 -12.16
CA LYS A 193 -5.19 -9.09 -11.81
C LYS A 193 -4.01 -8.58 -10.99
N LEU A 194 -3.48 -9.44 -10.12
CA LEU A 194 -2.22 -9.21 -9.42
C LEU A 194 -1.14 -10.04 -10.10
N ALA A 195 -0.03 -9.39 -10.46
CA ALA A 195 1.09 -10.04 -11.10
C ALA A 195 2.40 -9.73 -10.38
N VAL A 196 3.42 -10.56 -10.60
CA VAL A 196 4.77 -10.38 -10.06
C VAL A 196 5.83 -10.52 -11.14
N ALA A 197 7.03 -9.98 -10.89
CA ALA A 197 8.24 -10.22 -11.70
C ALA A 197 9.45 -10.45 -10.79
N ASP A 198 10.54 -10.96 -11.36
CA ASP A 198 11.79 -11.13 -10.63
C ASP A 198 12.40 -9.77 -10.25
N SER A 199 12.40 -8.82 -11.18
CA SER A 199 12.88 -7.47 -10.92
C SER A 199 12.30 -6.40 -11.86
N LEU A 200 12.35 -5.17 -11.36
CA LEU A 200 12.10 -3.94 -12.08
C LEU A 200 13.30 -3.02 -11.86
N ARG A 201 13.81 -2.37 -12.91
CA ARG A 201 14.95 -1.44 -12.81
C ARG A 201 14.53 -0.02 -13.17
N VAL A 202 15.03 0.94 -12.41
CA VAL A 202 14.91 2.37 -12.70
C VAL A 202 16.29 2.99 -12.61
N GLY A 203 16.91 3.25 -13.77
CA GLY A 203 18.33 3.61 -13.84
C GLY A 203 19.22 2.51 -13.23
N GLU A 204 19.94 2.86 -12.17
CA GLU A 204 20.85 1.94 -11.45
C GLU A 204 20.21 1.27 -10.23
N MET A 205 18.94 1.56 -9.95
CA MET A 205 18.19 0.95 -8.87
C MET A 205 17.51 -0.32 -9.39
N VAL A 206 17.62 -1.41 -8.63
CA VAL A 206 16.96 -2.68 -8.91
C VAL A 206 15.98 -2.96 -7.79
N TYR A 207 14.70 -3.01 -8.11
CA TYR A 207 13.64 -3.42 -7.22
C TYR A 207 13.32 -4.89 -7.49
N HIS A 208 13.69 -5.76 -6.55
CA HIS A 208 13.48 -7.20 -6.63
C HIS A 208 12.09 -7.57 -6.15
N HIS A 209 11.47 -8.57 -6.77
CA HIS A 209 10.12 -9.08 -6.49
C HIS A 209 9.01 -8.00 -6.50
N PRO A 210 8.97 -7.08 -7.49
CA PRO A 210 7.85 -6.15 -7.62
C PRO A 210 6.53 -6.88 -7.89
N PHE A 211 5.42 -6.23 -7.51
CA PHE A 211 4.08 -6.63 -7.90
C PHE A 211 3.39 -5.53 -8.72
N PHE A 212 2.48 -5.95 -9.58
CA PHE A 212 1.78 -5.13 -10.56
C PHE A 212 0.27 -5.38 -10.50
N LEU A 213 -0.51 -4.34 -10.75
CA LEU A 213 -1.95 -4.40 -10.96
C LEU A 213 -2.21 -4.36 -12.46
N VAL A 214 -2.85 -5.40 -13.00
CA VAL A 214 -3.01 -5.62 -14.44
C VAL A 214 -4.47 -5.52 -14.87
#